data_AF-A0AAW1DQH2-F1
#
_entry.id   AF-A0AAW1DQH2-F1
#
_cell.length_a   1.000
_cell.length_b   1.000
_cell.length_c   1.000
_cell.angle_alpha   90.00
_cell.angle_beta   90.00
_cell.angle_gamma   90.00
#
_symmetry.space_group_name_H-M   'P 1'
#
loop_
_entity.id
_entity.type
_entity.pdbx_description
1 polymer ?
#
loop_
_entity_poly.entity_id
_entity_poly.type
_entity_poly.pdbx_seq_one_letter_code
_entity_poly.pdbx_strand_id
1 'polypeptide(L)'
;MNVDKKYEERQKKKKRTLGINGPIHITVNETKSLKMYGKLDETIFTACKEHMRPARKYLKALNTNRKRLLKRQIVPLGNHIYRCLTKFDDASNIKVWKGRLWYFVSLFTTYKPKKLCQLYKSEIRKLRTIP
;
A
#
# COMPACT_ATOMS: atom_id res chain seq x y z
N MET A 1 -44.27 -5.75 16.41
CA MET A 1 -43.09 -5.22 17.12
C MET A 1 -41.84 -5.61 16.35
N ASN A 2 -41.07 -4.60 15.87
CA ASN A 2 -39.59 -4.47 15.78
C ASN A 2 -38.71 -5.75 15.88
N VAL A 3 -37.56 -5.97 15.20
CA VAL A 3 -36.59 -5.17 14.41
C VAL A 3 -35.44 -6.12 13.96
N ASP A 4 -34.92 -5.93 12.73
CA ASP A 4 -33.55 -6.16 12.19
C ASP A 4 -32.64 -7.42 12.40
N LYS A 5 -32.04 -7.85 11.27
CA LYS A 5 -30.57 -7.87 10.93
C LYS A 5 -29.84 -9.21 10.62
N LYS A 6 -28.96 -9.10 9.59
CA LYS A 6 -27.59 -9.67 9.39
C LYS A 6 -27.50 -10.94 8.52
N TYR A 7 -27.24 -10.83 7.21
CA TYR A 7 -25.93 -10.67 6.53
C TYR A 7 -24.98 -11.87 6.67
N GLU A 8 -25.17 -12.90 5.85
CA GLU A 8 -24.11 -13.83 5.39
C GLU A 8 -24.57 -14.51 4.09
N GLU A 9 -24.01 -14.12 2.93
CA GLU A 9 -23.81 -15.05 1.80
C GLU A 9 -23.08 -14.37 0.64
N ARG A 10 -21.89 -14.87 0.31
CA ARG A 10 -21.44 -15.24 -1.05
C ARG A 10 -19.96 -15.57 -1.06
N GLN A 11 -19.62 -16.72 -0.49
CA GLN A 11 -18.43 -17.48 -0.87
C GLN A 11 -18.79 -18.35 -2.07
N LYS A 12 -18.57 -17.86 -3.31
CA LYS A 12 -18.59 -18.72 -4.51
C LYS A 12 -17.56 -18.23 -5.54
N LYS A 13 -16.58 -19.12 -5.81
CA LYS A 13 -16.01 -19.46 -7.14
C LYS A 13 -15.14 -18.37 -7.80
N LYS A 14 -13.88 -18.59 -8.21
CA LYS A 14 -13.36 -19.65 -9.10
C LYS A 14 -11.82 -19.66 -9.04
N LYS A 15 -11.23 -20.83 -8.77
CA LYS A 15 -9.90 -21.20 -9.29
C LYS A 15 -10.01 -21.24 -10.82
N ARG A 16 -9.12 -20.56 -11.55
CA ARG A 16 -8.84 -20.86 -12.96
C ARG A 16 -7.33 -20.97 -13.13
N THR A 17 -6.94 -22.22 -13.29
CA THR A 17 -5.75 -22.77 -13.95
C THR A 17 -5.15 -21.83 -15.01
N LEU A 18 -3.86 -21.50 -14.88
CA LEU A 18 -3.05 -21.00 -15.98
C LEU A 18 -2.68 -22.19 -16.87
N GLY A 19 -3.32 -22.28 -18.04
CA GLY A 19 -2.78 -22.99 -19.19
C GLY A 19 -1.87 -22.03 -19.95
N ILE A 20 -0.58 -22.36 -20.02
CA ILE A 20 0.38 -21.77 -20.96
C ILE A 20 0.08 -22.40 -22.32
N ASN A 21 -0.10 -21.59 -23.37
CA ASN A 21 0.23 -21.82 -24.79
C ASN A 21 -0.57 -20.88 -25.71
N GLY A 22 0.08 -19.83 -26.24
CA GLY A 22 -0.44 -19.00 -27.32
C GLY A 22 0.40 -17.73 -27.56
N PRO A 23 0.63 -17.30 -28.82
CA PRO A 23 1.48 -16.15 -29.14
C PRO A 23 0.77 -14.84 -28.72
N ILE A 24 1.41 -14.11 -27.81
CA ILE A 24 0.91 -12.81 -27.33
C ILE A 24 1.21 -11.78 -28.42
N HIS A 25 0.19 -11.41 -29.20
CA HIS A 25 0.26 -10.26 -30.09
C HIS A 25 0.44 -8.98 -29.26
N ILE A 26 1.63 -8.40 -29.38
CA ILE A 26 2.01 -7.08 -28.88
C ILE A 26 1.30 -6.06 -29.78
N THR A 27 0.15 -5.54 -29.34
CA THR A 27 -0.41 -4.34 -29.95
C THR A 27 0.13 -3.13 -29.20
N VAL A 28 1.11 -2.49 -29.82
CA VAL A 28 1.67 -1.19 -29.48
C VAL A 28 0.53 -0.17 -29.32
N ASN A 29 0.35 0.35 -28.10
CA ASN A 29 -0.16 1.69 -27.90
C ASN A 29 0.78 2.43 -26.95
N GLU A 30 2.04 2.48 -27.36
CA GLU A 30 3.05 3.37 -26.85
C GLU A 30 2.76 4.77 -27.39
N THR A 31 1.91 5.54 -26.72
CA THR A 31 2.07 6.99 -26.70
C THR A 31 1.19 7.58 -25.60
N LYS A 32 1.79 8.44 -24.78
CA LYS A 32 1.09 9.48 -23.98
C LYS A 32 0.61 9.13 -22.56
N SER A 33 1.38 8.39 -21.77
CA SER A 33 1.24 8.44 -20.28
C SER A 33 2.52 8.84 -19.54
N LEU A 34 3.53 9.30 -20.28
CA LEU A 34 4.79 9.83 -19.79
C LEU A 34 4.68 11.30 -19.31
N LYS A 35 3.66 11.65 -18.52
CA LYS A 35 3.58 12.98 -17.89
C LYS A 35 3.53 12.86 -16.37
N MET A 36 4.63 13.31 -15.76
CA MET A 36 4.67 14.01 -14.48
C MET A 36 4.26 13.20 -13.25
N TYR A 37 5.21 12.53 -12.58
CA TYR A 37 5.19 12.27 -11.12
C TYR A 37 3.80 11.94 -10.48
N GLY A 38 2.98 11.14 -11.18
CA GLY A 38 1.55 11.02 -10.91
C GLY A 38 0.99 9.59 -10.97
N LYS A 39 1.75 8.63 -11.50
CA LYS A 39 1.51 7.19 -11.37
C LYS A 39 2.86 6.50 -11.21
N LEU A 40 3.00 5.64 -10.20
CA LEU A 40 4.08 4.66 -10.22
C LEU A 40 3.98 3.89 -11.54
N ASP A 41 5.13 3.52 -12.13
CA ASP A 41 5.17 2.54 -13.21
C ASP A 41 4.34 1.31 -12.84
N GLU A 42 3.62 0.71 -13.79
CA GLU A 42 2.72 -0.42 -13.53
C GLU A 42 3.42 -1.60 -12.84
N THR A 43 4.66 -1.88 -13.22
CA THR A 43 5.50 -2.92 -12.61
C THR A 43 5.75 -2.60 -11.13
N ILE A 44 6.12 -1.35 -10.84
CA ILE A 44 6.40 -0.86 -9.49
C ILE A 44 5.11 -0.79 -8.66
N PHE A 45 4.00 -0.38 -9.26
CA PHE A 45 2.69 -0.36 -8.62
C PHE A 45 2.26 -1.77 -8.22
N THR A 46 2.48 -2.75 -9.09
CA THR A 46 2.19 -4.17 -8.83
C THR A 46 3.07 -4.72 -7.71
N ALA A 47 4.37 -4.43 -7.73
CA ALA A 47 5.25 -4.79 -6.63
C ALA A 47 4.84 -4.11 -5.30
N CYS A 48 4.43 -2.84 -5.33
CA CYS A 48 3.91 -2.15 -4.14
C CYS A 48 2.65 -2.83 -3.60
N LYS A 49 1.71 -3.26 -4.46
CA LYS A 49 0.53 -4.03 -4.05
C LYS A 49 0.92 -5.34 -3.37
N GLU A 50 1.84 -6.10 -3.95
CA GLU A 50 2.33 -7.37 -3.38
C GLU A 50 2.95 -7.15 -2.00
N HIS A 51 3.88 -6.20 -1.89
CA HIS A 51 4.49 -5.84 -0.61
C HIS A 51 3.47 -5.41 0.43
N MET A 52 2.46 -4.62 0.03
CA MET A 52 1.48 -4.02 0.93
C MET A 52 0.26 -4.91 1.20
N ARG A 53 0.11 -6.05 0.53
CA ARG A 53 -1.01 -6.98 0.71
C ARG A 53 -1.24 -7.34 2.20
N PRO A 54 -0.21 -7.62 3.02
CA PRO A 54 -0.38 -7.87 4.46
C PRO A 54 -0.83 -6.64 5.26
N ALA A 55 -0.59 -5.43 4.75
CA ALA A 55 -0.96 -4.16 5.37
C ALA A 55 -2.25 -3.54 4.80
N ARG A 56 -3.00 -4.26 3.94
CA ARG A 56 -4.23 -3.77 3.31
C ARG A 56 -5.24 -3.19 4.31
N LYS A 57 -5.37 -3.80 5.50
CA LYS A 57 -6.29 -3.33 6.55
C LYS A 57 -5.93 -1.91 7.03
N TYR A 58 -4.64 -1.61 7.13
CA TYR A 58 -4.14 -0.29 7.55
C TYR A 58 -4.34 0.74 6.45
N LEU A 59 -4.06 0.37 5.18
CA LEU A 59 -4.30 1.24 4.02
C LEU A 59 -5.78 1.65 3.91
N LYS A 60 -6.71 0.69 4.07
CA LYS A 60 -8.16 0.97 4.05
C LYS A 60 -8.57 1.97 5.14
N ALA A 61 -7.97 1.86 6.33
CA ALA A 61 -8.28 2.76 7.43
C ALA A 61 -7.78 4.21 7.19
N LEU A 62 -6.68 4.39 6.44
CA LEU A 62 -6.18 5.72 6.06
C LEU A 62 -7.16 6.49 5.17
N ASN A 63 -7.93 5.79 4.32
CA ASN A 63 -8.90 6.39 3.41
C ASN A 63 -10.10 7.05 4.13
N THR A 64 -10.34 6.70 5.40
CA THR A 64 -11.46 7.26 6.15
C THR A 64 -11.23 8.72 6.59
N ASN A 65 -10.07 9.32 6.30
CA ASN A 65 -9.66 10.70 6.65
C ASN A 65 -9.79 11.08 8.14
N ARG A 66 -10.04 10.12 9.04
CA ARG A 66 -10.11 10.35 10.48
C ARG A 66 -8.70 10.49 11.05
N LYS A 67 -8.29 11.73 11.36
CA LYS A 67 -6.95 12.06 11.93
C LYS A 67 -6.53 11.16 13.10
N ARG A 68 -7.44 10.85 14.03
CA ARG A 68 -7.19 9.96 15.18
C ARG A 68 -6.87 8.52 14.73
N LEU A 69 -7.58 8.01 13.72
CA LEU A 69 -7.32 6.67 13.17
C LEU A 69 -5.98 6.66 12.43
N LEU A 70 -5.68 7.69 11.65
CA LEU A 70 -4.42 7.79 10.92
C LEU A 70 -3.21 7.68 11.86
N LYS A 71 -3.21 8.36 13.01
CA LYS A 71 -2.14 8.21 14.02
C LYS A 71 -2.03 6.78 14.60
N ARG A 72 -3.15 6.09 14.81
CA ARG A 72 -3.14 4.71 15.31
C ARG A 72 -2.64 3.70 14.26
N GLN A 73 -2.96 3.93 12.99
CA GLN A 73 -2.64 3.00 11.91
C GLN A 73 -1.28 3.27 11.26
N ILE A 74 -0.69 4.46 11.43
CA ILE A 74 0.61 4.81 10.83
C ILE A 74 1.77 4.01 11.41
N VAL A 75 1.71 3.66 12.71
CA VAL A 75 2.75 2.87 13.38
C VAL A 75 2.84 1.45 12.82
N PRO A 76 1.78 0.63 12.84
CA PRO A 76 1.86 -0.73 12.30
C PRO A 76 2.10 -0.75 10.78
N LEU A 77 1.61 0.25 10.04
CA LEU A 77 1.90 0.39 8.61
C LEU A 77 3.37 0.73 8.36
N GLY A 78 3.93 1.69 9.10
CA GLY A 78 5.34 2.04 9.00
C GLY A 78 6.24 0.87 9.38
N ASN A 79 5.96 0.16 10.46
CA ASN A 79 6.70 -1.05 10.85
C ASN A 79 6.69 -2.09 9.72
N HIS A 80 5.55 -2.29 9.06
CA HIS A 80 5.45 -3.18 7.91
C HIS A 80 6.31 -2.70 6.72
N ILE A 81 6.32 -1.40 6.41
CA ILE A 81 7.22 -0.82 5.39
C ILE A 81 8.68 -1.15 5.71
N TYR A 82 9.13 -0.89 6.94
CA TYR A 82 10.51 -1.17 7.32
C TYR A 82 10.83 -2.68 7.29
N ARG A 83 9.88 -3.55 7.64
CA ARG A 83 10.03 -5.01 7.46
C ARG A 83 10.08 -5.44 5.99
N CYS A 84 9.41 -4.73 5.08
CA CYS A 84 9.59 -4.96 3.65
C CYS A 84 10.97 -4.52 3.18
N LEU A 85 11.51 -3.44 3.77
CA LEU A 85 12.84 -2.93 3.42
C LEU A 85 13.98 -3.86 3.84
N THR A 86 13.81 -4.68 4.88
CA THR A 86 14.83 -5.67 5.30
C THR A 86 15.02 -6.81 4.29
N LYS A 87 14.21 -6.89 3.23
CA LYS A 87 14.36 -7.88 2.15
C LYS A 87 15.30 -7.41 1.04
N PHE A 88 15.77 -6.17 1.09
CA PHE A 88 16.71 -5.61 0.13
C PHE A 88 18.05 -5.46 0.83
N ASP A 89 19.12 -5.95 0.20
CA ASP A 89 20.47 -5.91 0.78
C ASP A 89 21.19 -4.58 0.47
N ASP A 90 20.88 -3.98 -0.69
CA ASP A 90 21.55 -2.78 -1.16
C ASP A 90 20.91 -1.48 -0.61
N ALA A 91 21.75 -0.59 -0.09
CA ALA A 91 21.32 0.69 0.51
C ALA A 91 20.61 1.63 -0.48
N SER A 92 21.01 1.61 -1.75
CA SER A 92 20.37 2.39 -2.82
C SER A 92 18.97 1.85 -3.12
N ASN A 93 18.83 0.53 -3.21
CA ASN A 93 17.54 -0.14 -3.36
C ASN A 93 16.62 0.14 -2.17
N ILE A 94 17.11 0.04 -0.95
CA ILE A 94 16.34 0.38 0.27
C ILE A 94 15.83 1.82 0.18
N LYS A 95 16.68 2.79 -0.21
CA LYS A 95 16.31 4.21 -0.32
C LYS A 95 15.22 4.42 -1.36
N VAL A 96 15.34 3.79 -2.54
CA VAL A 96 14.36 3.87 -3.62
C VAL A 96 13.04 3.23 -3.23
N TRP A 97 13.06 2.00 -2.71
CA TRP A 97 11.85 1.27 -2.28
C TRP A 97 11.14 1.95 -1.12
N LYS A 98 11.89 2.54 -0.19
CA LYS A 98 11.31 3.36 0.88
C LYS A 98 10.49 4.51 0.30
N GLY A 99 11.03 5.24 -0.67
CA GLY A 99 10.32 6.30 -1.38
C GLY A 99 9.06 5.80 -2.06
N ARG A 100 9.17 4.71 -2.84
CA ARG A 100 8.06 4.08 -3.57
C ARG A 100 6.93 3.62 -2.65
N LEU A 101 7.26 2.92 -1.55
CA LEU A 101 6.28 2.42 -0.60
C LEU A 101 5.55 3.56 0.12
N TRP A 102 6.25 4.61 0.56
CA TRP A 102 5.59 5.79 1.16
C TRP A 102 4.76 6.58 0.14
N TYR A 103 5.18 6.62 -1.12
CA TYR A 103 4.37 7.20 -2.21
C TYR A 103 3.10 6.39 -2.45
N PHE A 104 3.20 5.06 -2.54
CA PHE A 104 2.04 4.18 -2.67
C PHE A 104 1.04 4.35 -1.51
N VAL A 105 1.50 4.46 -0.27
CA VAL A 105 0.64 4.73 0.89
C VAL A 105 -0.09 6.08 0.75
N SER A 106 0.58 7.10 0.20
CA SER A 106 -0.04 8.41 0.00
C SER A 106 -1.22 8.39 -0.98
N LEU A 107 -1.36 7.37 -1.81
CA LEU A 107 -2.53 7.21 -2.69
C LEU A 107 -3.82 6.90 -1.93
N PHE A 108 -3.72 6.52 -0.65
CA PHE A 108 -4.87 6.16 0.20
C PHE A 108 -5.21 7.25 1.21
N THR A 109 -4.65 8.46 1.07
CA THR A 109 -4.84 9.55 2.02
C THR A 109 -4.51 10.90 1.40
N THR A 110 -4.91 12.00 2.04
CA THR A 110 -4.57 13.36 1.59
C THR A 110 -3.15 13.78 2.00
N TYR A 111 -2.46 12.99 2.81
CA TYR A 111 -1.12 13.30 3.29
C TYR A 111 -0.02 12.89 2.30
N LYS A 112 0.89 13.82 2.03
CA LYS A 112 2.09 13.56 1.21
C LYS A 112 3.03 12.52 1.87
N PRO A 113 3.85 11.80 1.07
CA PRO A 113 4.76 10.75 1.57
C PRO A 113 5.70 11.22 2.69
N LYS A 114 6.27 12.43 2.53
CA LYS A 114 7.15 13.04 3.54
C LYS A 114 6.42 13.21 4.88
N LYS A 115 5.16 13.65 4.85
CA LYS A 115 4.35 13.88 6.06
C LYS A 115 4.01 12.56 6.76
N LEU A 116 3.70 11.52 6.00
CA LEU A 116 3.44 10.17 6.54
C LEU A 116 4.67 9.58 7.22
N CYS A 117 5.85 9.70 6.59
CA CYS A 117 7.11 9.24 7.18
C CYS A 117 7.47 10.02 8.45
N GLN A 118 7.27 11.34 8.47
CA GLN A 118 7.46 12.17 9.67
C GLN A 118 6.50 11.77 10.80
N LEU A 119 5.23 11.53 10.47
CA LEU A 119 4.24 11.11 11.46
C LEU A 119 4.61 9.76 12.07
N TYR A 120 5.01 8.79 11.25
CA TYR A 120 5.52 7.51 11.75
C TYR A 120 6.66 7.73 12.75
N LYS A 121 7.68 8.54 12.39
CA LYS A 121 8.81 8.83 13.28
C LYS A 121 8.37 9.53 14.58
N SER A 122 7.38 10.42 14.54
CA SER A 122 6.89 11.09 15.76
C SER A 122 6.15 10.11 16.66
N GLU A 123 5.29 9.26 16.10
CA GLU A 123 4.53 8.29 16.89
C GLU A 123 5.45 7.20 17.47
N ILE A 124 6.47 6.73 16.74
CA ILE A 124 7.49 5.82 17.30
C ILE A 124 8.27 6.46 18.44
N ARG A 125 8.69 7.73 18.30
CA ARG A 125 9.38 8.44 19.39
C ARG A 125 8.51 8.52 20.63
N LYS A 126 7.23 8.88 20.49
CA LYS A 126 6.29 8.93 21.62
C LYS A 126 6.13 7.58 22.31
N LEU A 127 6.02 6.49 21.54
CA LEU A 127 5.90 5.14 22.12
C LEU A 127 7.14 4.71 22.90
N ARG A 128 8.33 5.20 22.54
CA ARG A 128 9.58 4.93 23.27
C ARG A 128 9.76 5.79 24.53
N THR A 129 9.01 6.88 24.65
CA THR A 129 9.07 7.80 25.79
C THR A 129 7.91 7.60 26.78
N ILE A 130 7.08 6.57 26.60
CA ILE A 130 6.12 6.15 27.62
C ILE A 130 6.92 5.29 28.60
N PRO A 131 7.10 5.72 29.86
CA PRO A 131 7.82 4.95 30.88
C PRO A 131 7.15 3.61 31.18
#